data_AF-A0A930HVY8-F1
#
_entry.id   AF-A0A930HVY8-F1
#
_cell.length_a   1.000
_cell.length_b   1.000
_cell.length_c   1.000
_cell.angle_alpha   90.00
_cell.angle_beta   90.00
_cell.angle_gamma   90.00
#
_symmetry.space_group_name_H-M   'P 1'
#
loop_
_entity.id
_entity.type
_entity.pdbx_description
1 polymer ?
#
loop_
_entity_poly.entity_id
_entity_poly.type
_entity_poly.pdbx_seq_one_letter_code
_entity_poly.pdbx_strand_id
1 'polypeptide(L)' 'LTKEIKARLLALPTLDVEIEGQRRPLMLAATQTATSLLRCFAGEARRLAYPLLSCEPSD' A
#
# COMPACT_ATOMS: atom_id res chain seq x y z
N LEU A 1 22.45 1.11 9.17
CA LEU A 1 21.08 1.31 9.69
C LEU A 1 21.08 0.98 11.19
N THR A 2 20.85 1.96 12.06
CA THR A 2 20.80 1.70 13.52
C THR A 2 19.54 0.94 13.91
N LYS A 3 19.49 0.41 15.13
CA LYS A 3 18.33 -0.34 15.65
C LYS A 3 17.06 0.52 15.64
N GLU A 4 17.20 1.78 15.99
CA GLU A 4 16.13 2.77 16.06
C GLU A 4 15.53 3.02 14.67
N ILE A 5 16.38 3.13 13.64
CA ILE A 5 15.90 3.31 12.27
C ILE A 5 15.16 2.07 11.78
N LYS A 6 15.68 0.86 12.06
CA LYS A 6 14.99 -0.40 11.70
C LYS A 6 13.61 -0.51 12.35
N ALA A 7 13.52 -0.17 13.64
CA ALA A 7 12.26 -0.19 14.37
C ALA A 7 11.22 0.75 13.74
N ARG A 8 11.63 1.96 13.32
CA ARG A 8 10.74 2.91 12.63
C ARG A 8 10.28 2.40 11.27
N LEU A 9 11.17 1.79 10.48
CA LEU A 9 10.81 1.25 9.16
C LEU A 9 9.84 0.06 9.26
N LEU A 10 9.98 -0.77 10.30
CA LEU A 10 9.08 -1.92 10.53
C LEU A 10 7.64 -1.50 10.87
N ALA A 11 7.41 -0.25 11.27
CA ALA A 11 6.08 0.30 11.49
C ALA A 11 5.41 0.81 10.20
N LEU A 12 6.15 1.00 9.10
CA LEU A 12 5.58 1.51 7.85
C LEU A 12 4.46 0.63 7.25
N PRO A 13 4.55 -0.71 7.26
CA PRO A 13 3.51 -1.56 6.68
C PRO A 13 2.15 -1.47 7.41
N THR A 14 2.13 -0.96 8.65
CA THR A 14 0.91 -0.79 9.44
C THR A 14 0.26 0.59 9.26
N LEU A 15 0.88 1.50 8.51
CA LEU A 15 0.29 2.80 8.19
C LEU A 15 -0.94 2.63 7.31
N ASP A 16 -2.00 3.39 7.58
CA ASP A 16 -3.20 3.36 6.75
C ASP A 16 -2.98 4.09 5.42
N VAL A 17 -3.53 3.51 4.37
CA VAL A 17 -3.58 4.07 3.01
C VAL A 17 -4.96 3.83 2.41
N GLU A 18 -5.30 4.60 1.39
CA GLU A 18 -6.52 4.36 0.61
C GLU A 18 -6.18 3.55 -0.65
N ILE A 19 -6.93 2.48 -0.92
CA ILE A 19 -6.82 1.72 -2.17
C ILE A 19 -8.21 1.26 -2.60
N GLU A 20 -8.57 1.56 -3.87
CA GLU A 20 -9.91 1.27 -4.42
C GLU A 20 -11.05 1.85 -3.54
N GLY A 21 -10.85 3.04 -2.97
CA GLY A 21 -11.84 3.72 -2.12
C GLY A 21 -12.00 3.13 -0.72
N GLN A 22 -11.10 2.24 -0.29
CA GLN A 22 -11.10 1.65 1.05
C GLN A 22 -9.81 1.99 1.80
N ARG A 23 -9.94 2.38 3.07
CA ARG A 23 -8.80 2.60 3.97
C ARG A 23 -8.33 1.27 4.56
N ARG A 24 -7.06 0.92 4.34
CA ARG A 24 -6.45 -0.36 4.74
C ARG A 24 -4.97 -0.14 5.11
N PRO A 25 -4.35 -1.02 5.92
CA PRO A 25 -2.91 -0.96 6.16
C PRO A 25 -2.11 -1.14 4.87
N LEU A 26 -0.97 -0.42 4.77
CA LEU A 26 -0.08 -0.43 3.61
C LEU A 26 0.33 -1.84 3.19
N MET A 27 0.57 -2.74 4.15
CA MET A 27 0.93 -4.13 3.86
C MET A 27 -0.13 -4.84 3.00
N LEU A 28 -1.42 -4.60 3.27
CA LEU A 28 -2.52 -5.21 2.54
C LEU A 28 -2.70 -4.57 1.16
N ALA A 29 -2.55 -3.24 1.09
CA ALA A 29 -2.61 -2.50 -0.16
C ALA A 29 -1.46 -2.86 -1.12
N ALA A 30 -0.26 -3.15 -0.59
CA ALA A 30 0.88 -3.63 -1.38
C ALA A 30 0.59 -5.00 -2.00
N THR A 31 0.00 -5.93 -1.25
CA THR A 31 -0.44 -7.23 -1.79
C THR A 31 -1.48 -7.04 -2.89
N GLN A 32 -2.47 -6.18 -2.69
CA GLN A 32 -3.51 -5.89 -3.68
C GLN A 32 -2.94 -5.26 -4.96
N THR A 33 -1.94 -4.39 -4.83
CA THR A 33 -1.18 -3.84 -5.96
C THR A 33 -0.52 -4.97 -6.77
N ALA A 34 0.17 -5.90 -6.09
CA ALA A 34 0.81 -7.04 -6.75
C ALA A 34 -0.21 -7.96 -7.46
N THR A 35 -1.38 -8.20 -6.85
CA THR A 35 -2.47 -8.96 -7.49
C THR A 35 -3.03 -8.22 -8.71
N SER A 36 -3.18 -6.90 -8.65
CA SER A 36 -3.62 -6.11 -9.82
C SER A 36 -2.61 -6.19 -10.96
N LEU A 37 -1.31 -6.17 -10.64
CA LEU A 37 -0.23 -6.33 -11.61
C LEU A 37 -0.27 -7.71 -12.28
N LEU A 38 -0.46 -8.77 -11.50
CA LEU A 38 -0.62 -10.13 -12.04
C LEU A 38 -1.79 -10.21 -13.02
N ARG A 39 -2.96 -9.64 -12.66
CA ARG A 39 -4.13 -9.59 -13.55
C ARG A 39 -3.86 -8.80 -14.83
N CYS A 40 -3.08 -7.73 -14.78
CA CYS A 40 -2.64 -7.00 -15.97
C CYS A 40 -1.74 -7.85 -16.86
N PHE A 41 -0.81 -8.61 -16.30
CA PHE A 41 0.06 -9.52 -17.06
C PHE A 41 -0.69 -10.71 -17.65
N ALA A 42 -1.73 -11.18 -16.98
CA ALA A 42 -2.63 -12.21 -17.50
C ALA A 42 -3.60 -11.69 -18.60
N GLY A 43 -3.68 -10.37 -18.80
CA GLY A 43 -4.59 -9.75 -19.78
C GLY A 43 -6.04 -9.62 -19.28
N GLU A 44 -6.31 -9.91 -18.00
CA GLU A 44 -7.63 -9.82 -17.37
C GLU A 44 -8.02 -8.39 -17.01
N ALA A 45 -7.02 -7.53 -16.77
CA ALA A 45 -7.21 -6.13 -16.41
C ALA A 45 -6.27 -5.22 -17.21
N ARG A 46 -6.65 -3.93 -17.32
CA ARG A 46 -5.83 -2.88 -17.96
C ARG A 46 -5.42 -1.76 -16.99
N ARG A 47 -5.79 -1.87 -15.71
CA ARG A 47 -5.56 -0.85 -14.68
C ARG A 47 -4.95 -1.49 -13.45
N LEU A 48 -3.96 -0.80 -12.89
CA LEU A 48 -3.32 -1.15 -11.63
C LEU A 48 -4.04 -0.46 -10.49
N ALA A 49 -4.13 -1.16 -9.35
CA ALA A 49 -4.56 -0.58 -8.09
C ALA A 49 -3.32 -0.07 -7.36
N TYR A 50 -3.34 1.19 -6.92
CA TYR A 50 -2.25 1.80 -6.18
C TYR A 50 -2.76 2.37 -4.86
N PRO A 51 -1.96 2.29 -3.78
CA PRO A 51 -2.26 2.98 -2.54
C PRO A 51 -2.08 4.49 -2.70
N LEU A 52 -3.00 5.25 -2.13
CA LEU A 52 -2.95 6.68 -1.98
C LEU A 52 -2.66 7.02 -0.51
N LEU A 53 -1.69 7.91 -0.31
CA LEU A 53 -1.43 8.48 1.00
C LEU A 53 -2.45 9.60 1.23
N SER A 54 -3.56 9.27 1.87
CA SER A 54 -4.52 10.27 2.35
C SER A 54 -3.89 10.98 3.56
N CYS A 55 -3.16 12.06 3.32
CA CYS A 55 -2.72 12.95 4.37
C CYS A 55 -3.90 13.86 4.72
N GLU A 56 -4.67 13.51 5.74
CA GLU A 56 -5.59 14.48 6.35
C GLU A 56 -4.72 15.52 7.07
N PRO A 57 -4.95 16.83 6.90
CA PRO A 57 -4.08 17.89 7.44
C PRO A 57 -4.10 18.02 8.98
N SER A 58 -4.56 17.00 9.70
CA SER A 58 -4.77 16.99 11.16
C SER A 58 -3.89 15.99 11.93
N ASP A 59 -3.07 15.19 11.25
CA ASP A 59 -2.07 14.28 11.86
C ASP A 59 -0.66 14.89 11.87
#